data_AF-A0A0Q3RAF5-F1
#
_entry.id   AF-A0A0Q3RAF5-F1
#
_cell.length_a   1.000
_cell.length_b   1.000
_cell.length_c   1.000
_cell.angle_alpha   90.00
_cell.angle_beta   90.00
_cell.angle_gamma   90.00
#
_symmetry.space_group_name_H-M   'P 1'
#
loop_
_entity.id
_entity.type
_entity.pdbx_description
1 polymer ?
#
loop_
_entity_poly.entity_id
_entity_poly.type
_entity_poly.pdbx_seq_one_letter_code
_entity_poly.pdbx_strand_id
1 'polypeptide(L)'
;MEGEQLAAAARDIAEFSMLLVRHLGGHHQENKLQGPTNLALSPASLHTILSLLAAGATGAVRNQIVSFLGPAGGDAHVALAAHENVDEVQDDDDDDEAPTPPPEVRCAMGVWVDSSSLVLKHAFAAMAASRYKADAQAISFRNMLPCAGQSRLAEINKWLESKTGGHVQGLLPGSSISASTLLILANAIYFRGYWYDHFLPDMTRDATFHVSPGHEVTVPFMEGKDLHARMQVIGHPGFKVLRMPYAAGMCQQQQSFSMYIYLPDDRDGLPRLVRELNSEPAALLHGRPVPDRR
;
A
#
# COMPACT_ATOMS: atom_id res chain seq x y z
N MET A 1 8.64 -7.00 -25.23
CA MET A 1 7.98 -5.69 -25.27
C MET A 1 7.15 -5.48 -24.01
N GLU A 2 6.21 -6.37 -23.68
CA GLU A 2 5.38 -6.27 -22.46
C GLU A 2 6.19 -6.28 -21.15
N GLY A 3 7.15 -7.19 -20.99
CA GLY A 3 8.01 -7.21 -19.78
C GLY A 3 8.87 -5.95 -19.59
N GLU A 4 9.23 -5.24 -20.66
CA GLU A 4 9.99 -3.99 -20.58
C GLU A 4 9.09 -2.83 -20.14
N GLN A 5 7.83 -2.80 -20.62
CA GLN A 5 6.82 -1.84 -20.19
C GLN A 5 6.47 -2.03 -18.70
N LEU A 6 6.27 -3.27 -18.25
CA LEU A 6 6.02 -3.58 -16.85
C LEU A 6 7.19 -3.14 -15.96
N ALA A 7 8.43 -3.44 -16.37
CA ALA A 7 9.62 -3.04 -15.63
C ALA A 7 9.79 -1.50 -15.59
N ALA A 8 9.43 -0.79 -16.66
CA ALA A 8 9.44 0.67 -16.68
C ALA A 8 8.41 1.25 -15.71
N ALA A 9 7.16 0.80 -15.79
CA ALA A 9 6.10 1.25 -14.88
C ALA A 9 6.41 0.91 -13.41
N ALA A 10 7.07 -0.22 -13.14
CA ALA A 10 7.48 -0.59 -11.78
C ALA A 10 8.55 0.36 -11.21
N ARG A 11 9.49 0.84 -12.05
CA ARG A 11 10.45 1.89 -11.64
C ARG A 11 9.73 3.20 -11.32
N ASP A 12 8.77 3.58 -12.15
CA ASP A 12 7.97 4.78 -11.93
C ASP A 12 7.18 4.69 -10.61
N ILE A 13 6.62 3.52 -10.26
CA ILE A 13 5.97 3.32 -8.96
C ILE A 13 6.96 3.49 -7.80
N ALA A 14 8.21 3.02 -7.92
CA ALA A 14 9.22 3.21 -6.88
C ALA A 14 9.54 4.70 -6.67
N GLU A 15 9.65 5.49 -7.74
CA GLU A 15 9.83 6.94 -7.65
C GLU A 15 8.59 7.63 -7.07
N PHE A 16 7.40 7.25 -7.52
CA PHE A 16 6.13 7.73 -7.00
C PHE A 16 5.97 7.45 -5.49
N SER A 17 6.40 6.27 -5.03
CA SER A 17 6.41 5.89 -3.61
C SER A 17 7.21 6.87 -2.77
N MET A 18 8.39 7.27 -3.26
CA MET A 18 9.26 8.22 -2.57
C MET A 18 8.64 9.62 -2.55
N LEU A 19 8.06 10.07 -3.68
CA LEU A 19 7.33 11.33 -3.73
C LEU A 19 6.19 11.38 -2.71
N LEU A 20 5.42 10.29 -2.55
CA LEU A 20 4.36 10.19 -1.54
C LEU A 20 4.91 10.26 -0.11
N VAL A 21 5.95 9.50 0.20
CA VAL A 21 6.60 9.51 1.52
C VAL A 21 7.12 10.91 1.85
N ARG A 22 7.75 11.60 0.89
CA ARG A 22 8.22 12.98 1.07
C ARG A 22 7.07 13.95 1.31
N HIS A 23 6.02 13.88 0.50
CA HIS A 23 4.90 14.81 0.59
C HIS A 23 4.11 14.62 1.88
N LEU A 24 3.74 13.38 2.21
CA LEU A 24 2.97 13.07 3.41
C LEU A 24 3.83 13.19 4.67
N GLY A 25 5.10 12.76 4.63
CA GLY A 25 6.04 12.92 5.74
C GLY A 25 6.38 14.37 6.05
N GLY A 26 6.49 15.24 5.03
CA GLY A 26 6.73 16.66 5.19
C GLY A 26 5.59 17.39 5.89
N HIS A 27 4.34 17.09 5.53
CA HIS A 27 3.16 17.67 6.18
C HIS A 27 3.00 17.28 7.65
N HIS A 28 3.46 16.09 8.05
CA HIS A 28 3.47 15.68 9.46
C HIS A 28 4.48 16.48 10.30
N GLN A 29 5.56 16.96 9.70
CA GLN A 29 6.59 17.72 10.40
C GLN A 29 6.20 19.19 10.65
N GLU A 30 5.26 19.74 9.87
CA GLU A 30 4.72 21.10 10.05
C GLU A 30 3.64 21.16 11.14
N ASN A 31 2.94 20.06 11.39
CA ASN A 31 1.85 19.99 12.37
C ASN A 31 2.37 19.65 13.78
N LYS A 32 3.24 20.50 14.33
CA LYS A 32 3.97 20.34 15.62
C LYS A 32 3.13 20.08 16.88
N LEU A 33 1.80 20.12 16.78
CA LEU A 33 0.86 19.94 17.89
C LEU A 33 0.51 18.47 18.16
N GLN A 34 0.76 17.58 17.21
CA GLN A 34 0.61 16.14 17.37
C GLN A 34 2.03 15.57 17.36
N GLY A 35 2.39 14.75 18.36
CA GLY A 35 3.72 14.14 18.47
C GLY A 35 4.06 13.26 17.25
N PRO A 36 5.20 12.56 17.26
CA PRO A 36 5.58 11.67 16.17
C PRO A 36 4.46 10.64 15.88
N THR A 37 4.10 10.48 14.61
CA THR A 37 3.07 9.54 14.15
C THR A 37 3.66 8.50 13.20
N ASN A 38 2.98 7.35 13.08
CA ASN A 38 3.32 6.34 12.10
C ASN A 38 2.62 6.64 10.77
N LEU A 39 3.33 6.46 9.65
CA LEU A 39 2.80 6.59 8.31
C LEU A 39 2.85 5.22 7.60
N ALA A 40 1.70 4.76 7.13
CA ALA A 40 1.58 3.58 6.28
C ALA A 40 0.75 3.94 5.05
N LEU A 41 1.21 3.53 3.87
CA LEU A 41 0.52 3.76 2.60
C LEU A 41 0.88 2.65 1.62
N SER A 42 0.04 2.46 0.60
CA SER A 42 0.31 1.55 -0.51
C SER A 42 0.41 2.34 -1.83
N PRO A 43 1.64 2.57 -2.32
CA PRO A 43 1.87 3.23 -3.60
C PRO A 43 1.22 2.48 -4.78
N ALA A 44 1.25 1.15 -4.77
CA ALA A 44 0.61 0.30 -5.79
C ALA A 44 -0.91 0.53 -5.85
N SER A 45 -1.56 0.62 -4.69
CA SER A 45 -2.99 0.89 -4.60
C SER A 45 -3.37 2.28 -5.16
N LEU A 46 -2.57 3.30 -4.81
CA LEU A 46 -2.74 4.66 -5.32
C LEU A 46 -2.45 4.77 -6.81
N HIS A 47 -1.40 4.09 -7.28
CA HIS A 47 -1.06 3.97 -8.70
C HIS A 47 -2.23 3.37 -9.48
N THR A 48 -2.78 2.25 -9.00
CA THR A 48 -3.87 1.53 -9.67
C THR A 48 -5.13 2.39 -9.80
N ILE A 49 -5.54 3.12 -8.75
CA ILE A 49 -6.73 3.98 -8.82
C ILE A 49 -6.50 5.23 -9.69
N LEU A 50 -5.29 5.78 -9.72
CA LEU A 50 -4.93 6.87 -10.62
C LEU A 50 -4.87 6.39 -12.08
N SER A 51 -4.38 5.18 -12.34
CA SER A 51 -4.40 4.57 -13.67
C SER A 51 -5.84 4.33 -14.15
N LEU A 52 -6.72 3.84 -13.26
CA LEU A 52 -8.16 3.73 -13.54
C LEU A 52 -8.78 5.09 -13.88
N LEU A 53 -8.47 6.13 -13.12
CA LEU A 53 -8.94 7.49 -13.38
C LEU A 53 -8.44 8.01 -14.74
N ALA A 54 -7.17 7.77 -15.07
CA ALA A 54 -6.59 8.14 -16.36
C ALA A 54 -7.29 7.42 -17.53
N ALA A 55 -7.69 6.16 -17.35
CA ALA A 55 -8.45 5.39 -18.34
C ALA A 55 -9.88 5.92 -18.56
N GLY A 56 -10.47 6.56 -17.55
CA GLY A 56 -11.76 7.25 -17.66
C GLY A 56 -11.68 8.70 -18.17
N ALA A 57 -10.49 9.32 -18.08
CA ALA A 57 -10.26 10.72 -18.45
C ALA A 57 -9.88 10.88 -19.93
N THR A 58 -9.98 12.11 -20.43
CA THR A 58 -9.55 12.48 -21.79
C THR A 58 -8.80 13.81 -21.78
N GLY A 59 -8.09 14.11 -22.88
CA GLY A 59 -7.41 15.39 -23.08
C GLY A 59 -6.39 15.73 -21.98
N ALA A 60 -6.43 16.99 -21.51
CA ALA A 60 -5.47 17.51 -20.55
C ALA A 60 -5.47 16.75 -19.21
N VAL A 61 -6.64 16.33 -18.71
CA VAL A 61 -6.76 15.63 -17.43
C VAL A 61 -6.05 14.28 -17.50
N ARG A 62 -6.29 13.50 -18.56
CA ARG A 62 -5.60 12.22 -18.78
C ARG A 62 -4.08 12.43 -18.84
N ASN A 63 -3.63 13.43 -19.59
CA ASN A 63 -2.21 13.69 -19.79
C ASN A 63 -1.51 14.10 -18.48
N GLN A 64 -2.18 14.88 -17.63
CA GLN A 64 -1.65 15.25 -16.30
C GLN A 64 -1.50 14.02 -15.41
N ILE A 65 -2.51 13.14 -15.34
CA ILE A 65 -2.43 11.93 -14.51
C ILE A 65 -1.33 10.99 -15.02
N VAL A 66 -1.27 10.74 -16.33
CA VAL A 66 -0.24 9.87 -16.93
C VAL A 66 1.16 10.45 -16.70
N SER A 67 1.35 11.75 -16.91
CA SER A 67 2.64 12.40 -16.65
C SER A 67 3.03 12.38 -15.17
N PHE A 68 2.06 12.36 -14.26
CA PHE A 68 2.29 12.25 -12.83
C PHE A 68 2.67 10.82 -12.41
N LEU A 69 2.08 9.81 -13.06
CA LEU A 69 2.41 8.40 -12.81
C LEU A 69 3.83 8.04 -13.24
N GLY A 70 4.31 8.63 -14.35
CA GLY A 70 5.71 8.50 -14.74
C GLY A 70 5.95 8.44 -16.25
N PRO A 71 7.22 8.43 -16.67
CA PRO A 71 7.62 8.43 -18.08
C PRO A 71 7.33 7.12 -18.84
N ALA A 72 7.04 6.00 -18.16
CA ALA A 72 6.65 4.76 -18.83
C ALA A 72 5.36 4.92 -19.65
N GLY A 73 4.52 5.89 -19.27
CA GLY A 73 3.33 6.27 -20.01
C GLY A 73 2.11 5.41 -19.71
N GLY A 74 0.96 5.87 -20.19
CA GLY A 74 -0.35 5.33 -19.78
C GLY A 74 -0.52 3.84 -20.04
N ASP A 75 -0.09 3.34 -21.20
CA ASP A 75 -0.29 1.94 -21.58
C ASP A 75 0.54 0.99 -20.69
N ALA A 76 1.76 1.39 -20.33
CA ALA A 76 2.60 0.63 -19.41
C ALA A 76 2.01 0.59 -18.00
N HIS A 77 1.48 1.71 -17.50
CA HIS A 77 0.81 1.75 -16.20
C HIS A 77 -0.50 0.97 -16.18
N VAL A 78 -1.28 0.99 -17.27
CA VAL A 78 -2.49 0.15 -17.40
C VAL A 78 -2.12 -1.33 -17.38
N ALA A 79 -1.05 -1.73 -18.09
CA ALA A 79 -0.57 -3.10 -18.08
C ALA A 79 -0.11 -3.54 -16.68
N LEU A 80 0.62 -2.67 -15.97
CA LEU A 80 1.07 -2.96 -14.61
C LEU A 80 -0.10 -3.06 -13.62
N ALA A 81 -1.03 -2.12 -13.65
CA ALA A 81 -2.23 -2.15 -12.80
C ALA A 81 -3.09 -3.41 -13.03
N ALA A 82 -3.13 -3.93 -14.27
CA ALA A 82 -3.80 -5.19 -14.56
C ALA A 82 -3.08 -6.40 -13.93
N HIS A 83 -1.76 -6.34 -13.79
CA HIS A 83 -0.90 -7.40 -13.23
C HIS A 83 -0.79 -7.34 -11.69
N GLU A 84 -1.00 -6.16 -11.09
CA GLU A 84 -1.04 -5.96 -9.62
C GLU A 84 -2.35 -6.43 -8.98
N ASN A 85 -3.35 -6.83 -9.78
CA ASN A 85 -4.56 -7.48 -9.29
C ASN A 85 -4.20 -8.87 -8.74
N VAL A 86 -3.81 -8.93 -7.47
CA VAL A 86 -3.64 -10.18 -6.74
C VAL A 86 -5.02 -10.82 -6.60
N ASP A 87 -5.19 -12.04 -7.12
CA ASP A 87 -6.40 -12.81 -6.86
C ASP A 87 -6.50 -13.07 -5.34
N GLU A 88 -7.66 -12.74 -4.75
CA GLU A 88 -7.95 -13.07 -3.35
C GLU A 88 -7.77 -14.58 -3.15
N VAL A 89 -6.72 -14.96 -2.43
CA VAL A 89 -6.60 -16.32 -1.91
C VAL A 89 -7.47 -16.36 -0.67
N GLN A 90 -8.67 -16.93 -0.81
CA GLN A 90 -9.46 -17.38 0.33
C GLN A 90 -8.83 -18.69 0.83
N ASP A 91 -8.13 -18.63 1.95
CA ASP A 91 -7.84 -19.83 2.73
C ASP A 91 -9.08 -20.15 3.57
N ASP A 92 -9.84 -21.17 3.15
CA ASP A 92 -10.99 -21.69 3.89
C ASP A 92 -10.60 -22.86 4.84
N ASP A 93 -9.31 -23.21 4.95
CA ASP A 93 -8.87 -24.38 5.71
C ASP A 93 -8.04 -23.98 6.96
N ASP A 94 -8.73 -23.83 8.10
CA ASP A 94 -8.16 -23.83 9.47
C ASP A 94 -7.78 -25.27 9.89
N ASP A 95 -6.94 -25.95 9.09
CA ASP A 95 -6.33 -27.22 9.50
C ASP A 95 -4.91 -26.94 10.03
N ASP A 96 -4.68 -27.22 11.31
CA ASP A 96 -3.38 -27.03 12.00
C ASP A 96 -2.22 -27.86 11.41
N GLU A 97 -2.49 -28.77 10.47
CA GLU A 97 -1.50 -29.55 9.71
C GLU A 97 -1.25 -29.02 8.28
N ALA A 98 -1.95 -27.98 7.85
CA ALA A 98 -1.77 -27.40 6.52
C ALA A 98 -0.44 -26.60 6.42
N PRO A 99 0.26 -26.66 5.28
CA PRO A 99 1.47 -25.89 5.06
C PRO A 99 1.18 -24.38 5.16
N THR A 100 2.15 -23.61 5.66
CA THR A 100 2.03 -22.16 5.85
C THR A 100 1.42 -21.49 4.62
N PRO A 101 0.28 -20.81 4.75
CA PRO A 101 -0.38 -20.23 3.60
C PRO A 101 0.45 -19.08 3.00
N PRO A 102 0.22 -18.75 1.72
CA PRO A 102 0.86 -17.60 1.09
C PRO A 102 0.37 -16.28 1.71
N PRO A 103 1.02 -15.15 1.42
CA PRO A 103 0.57 -13.85 1.92
C PRO A 103 -0.80 -13.50 1.35
N GLU A 104 -1.70 -13.14 2.24
CA GLU A 104 -3.04 -12.68 1.95
C GLU A 104 -3.01 -11.18 1.63
N VAL A 105 -3.48 -10.84 0.44
CA VAL A 105 -3.64 -9.45 -0.02
C VAL A 105 -5.09 -9.25 -0.40
N ARG A 106 -5.78 -8.35 0.30
CA ARG A 106 -7.15 -7.95 -0.05
C ARG A 106 -7.17 -6.50 -0.46
N CYS A 107 -7.70 -6.23 -1.65
CA CYS A 107 -7.80 -4.89 -2.21
C CYS A 107 -9.26 -4.55 -2.51
N ALA A 108 -9.68 -3.36 -2.10
CA ALA A 108 -10.99 -2.81 -2.43
C ALA A 108 -10.81 -1.53 -3.23
N MET A 109 -11.34 -1.49 -4.45
CA MET A 109 -11.33 -0.31 -5.30
C MET A 109 -12.72 0.00 -5.83
N GLY A 110 -13.18 1.20 -5.55
CA GLY A 110 -14.54 1.61 -5.90
C GLY A 110 -14.62 3.02 -6.44
N VAL A 111 -15.52 3.20 -7.40
CA VAL A 111 -15.85 4.48 -8.02
C VAL A 111 -17.35 4.72 -7.84
N TRP A 112 -17.73 5.79 -7.17
CA TRP A 112 -19.14 6.19 -7.04
C TRP A 112 -19.36 7.55 -7.68
N VAL A 113 -20.34 7.64 -8.59
CA VAL A 113 -20.72 8.91 -9.24
C VAL A 113 -22.12 9.32 -8.82
N ASP A 114 -22.36 10.64 -8.72
CA ASP A 114 -23.70 11.17 -8.43
C ASP A 114 -24.66 10.85 -9.57
N SER A 115 -25.64 9.99 -9.33
CA SER A 115 -26.65 9.62 -10.33
C SER A 115 -27.61 10.76 -10.67
N SER A 116 -27.62 11.84 -9.88
CA SER A 116 -28.49 13.00 -10.08
C SER A 116 -27.89 14.02 -11.08
N SER A 117 -26.57 13.99 -11.27
CA SER A 117 -25.83 14.99 -12.04
C SER A 117 -24.94 14.37 -13.13
N LEU A 118 -24.61 13.09 -13.03
CA LEU A 118 -23.69 12.39 -13.94
C LEU A 118 -24.30 11.07 -14.43
N VAL A 119 -23.87 10.63 -15.62
CA VAL A 119 -24.20 9.32 -16.19
C VAL A 119 -22.96 8.44 -16.20
N LEU A 120 -23.00 7.35 -15.44
CA LEU A 120 -21.96 6.33 -15.48
C LEU A 120 -22.03 5.56 -16.80
N LYS A 121 -21.01 5.69 -17.64
CA LYS A 121 -20.94 4.93 -18.89
C LYS A 121 -20.72 3.46 -18.61
N HIS A 122 -21.57 2.59 -19.15
CA HIS A 122 -21.42 1.13 -19.04
C HIS A 122 -20.04 0.63 -19.50
N ALA A 123 -19.49 1.21 -20.58
CA ALA A 123 -18.16 0.86 -21.06
C ALA A 123 -17.05 1.17 -20.04
N PHE A 124 -17.18 2.25 -19.27
CA PHE A 124 -16.23 2.57 -18.20
C PHE A 124 -16.36 1.59 -17.04
N ALA A 125 -17.59 1.30 -16.58
CA ALA A 125 -17.81 0.35 -15.50
C ALA A 125 -17.30 -1.07 -15.85
N ALA A 126 -17.55 -1.53 -17.08
CA ALA A 126 -17.04 -2.81 -17.57
C ALA A 126 -15.50 -2.85 -17.63
N MET A 127 -14.88 -1.73 -18.04
CA MET A 127 -13.42 -1.60 -18.07
C MET A 127 -12.83 -1.61 -16.65
N ALA A 128 -13.43 -0.87 -15.71
CA ALA A 128 -13.01 -0.84 -14.31
C ALA A 128 -13.06 -2.24 -13.68
N ALA A 129 -14.16 -2.96 -13.88
CA ALA A 129 -14.31 -4.32 -13.35
C ALA A 129 -13.31 -5.31 -13.98
N SER A 130 -13.14 -5.27 -15.31
CA SER A 130 -12.31 -6.26 -16.03
C SER A 130 -10.81 -6.05 -15.86
N ARG A 131 -10.33 -4.81 -15.89
CA ARG A 131 -8.89 -4.49 -15.86
C ARG A 131 -8.37 -4.14 -14.48
N TYR A 132 -9.22 -3.60 -13.62
CA TYR A 132 -8.82 -3.09 -12.32
C TYR A 132 -9.54 -3.82 -11.17
N LYS A 133 -10.39 -4.81 -11.43
CA LYS A 133 -11.22 -5.45 -10.39
C LYS A 133 -11.99 -4.43 -9.52
N ALA A 134 -12.30 -3.27 -10.10
CA ALA A 134 -12.91 -2.16 -9.40
C ALA A 134 -14.41 -2.10 -9.67
N ASP A 135 -15.19 -1.84 -8.63
CA ASP A 135 -16.63 -1.63 -8.78
C ASP A 135 -16.91 -0.16 -9.11
N ALA A 136 -17.72 0.08 -10.13
CA ALA A 136 -18.18 1.42 -10.49
C ALA A 136 -19.70 1.49 -10.37
N GLN A 137 -20.22 2.42 -9.56
CA GLN A 137 -21.64 2.53 -9.25
C GLN A 137 -22.13 3.97 -9.37
N ALA A 138 -23.38 4.13 -9.80
CA ALA A 138 -24.07 5.42 -9.77
C ALA A 138 -25.03 5.45 -8.58
N ILE A 139 -24.83 6.39 -7.66
CA ILE A 139 -25.65 6.55 -6.46
C ILE A 139 -26.01 8.03 -6.27
N SER A 140 -27.15 8.33 -5.64
CA SER A 140 -27.51 9.72 -5.36
C SER A 140 -26.91 10.15 -4.02
N PHE A 141 -26.07 11.18 -4.05
CA PHE A 141 -25.49 11.78 -2.84
C PHE A 141 -26.38 12.84 -2.20
N ARG A 142 -27.48 13.24 -2.86
CA ARG A 142 -28.40 14.28 -2.37
C ARG A 142 -29.30 13.82 -1.23
N ASN A 143 -29.63 12.53 -1.17
CA ASN A 143 -30.55 11.97 -0.17
C ASN A 143 -29.80 11.39 1.04
N MET A 144 -28.81 12.10 1.57
CA MET A 144 -28.05 11.68 2.77
C MET A 144 -28.75 12.00 4.11
N LEU A 145 -30.02 12.43 4.08
CA LEU A 145 -30.75 12.73 5.30
C LEU A 145 -30.87 11.47 6.18
N PRO A 146 -30.53 11.54 7.47
CA PRO A 146 -30.44 10.40 8.40
C PRO A 146 -31.78 9.72 8.73
N CYS A 147 -32.88 10.07 8.06
CA CYS A 147 -34.22 9.64 8.40
C CYS A 147 -34.53 8.17 8.05
N ALA A 148 -33.61 7.41 7.46
CA ALA A 148 -33.82 6.02 7.03
C ALA A 148 -32.74 5.03 7.50
N GLY A 149 -32.01 5.33 8.58
CA GLY A 149 -31.21 4.33 9.31
C GLY A 149 -29.91 3.84 8.65
N GLN A 150 -29.64 4.12 7.37
CA GLN A 150 -28.33 3.87 6.73
C GLN A 150 -27.97 5.04 5.79
N SER A 151 -26.92 5.78 6.13
CA SER A 151 -26.35 6.82 5.26
C SER A 151 -25.63 6.17 4.08
N ARG A 152 -25.62 6.80 2.89
CA ARG A 152 -24.81 6.37 1.72
C ARG A 152 -23.33 6.17 2.07
N LEU A 153 -22.82 6.97 3.00
CA LEU A 153 -21.48 6.80 3.55
C LEU A 153 -21.30 5.43 4.22
N ALA A 154 -22.30 4.98 4.99
CA ALA A 154 -22.28 3.69 5.66
C ALA A 154 -22.34 2.53 4.67
N GLU A 155 -23.09 2.67 3.56
CA GLU A 155 -23.10 1.68 2.48
C GLU A 155 -21.71 1.52 1.84
N ILE A 156 -21.03 2.64 1.53
CA ILE A 156 -19.68 2.62 0.94
C ILE A 156 -18.66 2.03 1.93
N ASN A 157 -18.69 2.46 3.20
CA ASN A 157 -17.81 1.92 4.23
C ASN A 157 -18.03 0.41 4.45
N LYS A 158 -19.28 -0.04 4.47
CA LYS A 158 -19.61 -1.47 4.59
C LYS A 158 -19.14 -2.27 3.38
N TRP A 159 -19.23 -1.70 2.17
CA TRP A 159 -18.69 -2.32 0.97
C TRP A 159 -17.15 -2.46 1.06
N LEU A 160 -16.44 -1.41 1.46
CA LEU A 160 -14.97 -1.44 1.67
C LEU A 160 -14.57 -2.48 2.72
N GLU A 161 -15.29 -2.51 3.83
CA GLU A 161 -15.09 -3.48 4.91
C GLU A 161 -15.26 -4.92 4.40
N SER A 162 -16.34 -5.19 3.66
CA SER A 162 -16.57 -6.54 3.10
C SER A 162 -15.47 -6.97 2.12
N LYS A 163 -14.98 -6.05 1.30
CA LYS A 163 -13.91 -6.30 0.31
C LYS A 163 -12.52 -6.43 0.93
N THR A 164 -12.39 -6.13 2.21
CA THR A 164 -11.14 -6.28 2.96
C THR A 164 -11.24 -7.35 4.04
N GLY A 165 -12.25 -8.23 3.98
CA GLY A 165 -12.45 -9.29 4.97
C GLY A 165 -12.73 -8.76 6.38
N GLY A 166 -13.27 -7.55 6.49
CA GLY A 166 -13.56 -6.90 7.78
C GLY A 166 -12.38 -6.14 8.41
N HIS A 167 -11.20 -6.12 7.77
CA HIS A 167 -9.99 -5.53 8.35
C HIS A 167 -9.88 -4.02 8.18
N VAL A 168 -10.46 -3.44 7.12
CA VAL A 168 -10.47 -1.98 6.91
C VAL A 168 -11.87 -1.44 7.14
N GLN A 169 -12.07 -0.80 8.29
CA GLN A 169 -13.37 -0.29 8.73
C GLN A 169 -13.38 1.24 8.74
N GLY A 170 -14.54 1.82 8.41
CA GLY A 170 -14.78 3.25 8.57
C GLY A 170 -13.83 4.17 7.80
N LEU A 171 -13.33 3.73 6.63
CA LEU A 171 -12.35 4.47 5.83
C LEU A 171 -12.79 5.91 5.53
N LEU A 172 -14.06 6.10 5.19
CA LEU A 172 -14.63 7.42 4.94
C LEU A 172 -15.24 7.98 6.22
N PRO A 173 -14.70 9.07 6.80
CA PRO A 173 -15.24 9.66 8.01
C PRO A 173 -16.59 10.34 7.75
N GLY A 174 -17.36 10.58 8.83
CA GLY A 174 -18.72 11.13 8.79
C GLY A 174 -18.90 12.42 7.99
N SER A 175 -17.85 13.25 7.90
CA SER A 175 -17.84 14.54 7.21
C SER A 175 -17.25 14.52 5.79
N SER A 176 -16.84 13.35 5.28
CA SER A 176 -16.12 13.23 4.00
C SER A 176 -17.00 13.38 2.76
N ILE A 177 -18.32 13.21 2.89
CA ILE A 177 -19.25 13.32 1.78
C ILE A 177 -20.30 14.39 2.08
N SER A 178 -20.65 15.17 1.06
CA SER A 178 -21.70 16.18 1.12
C SER A 178 -22.68 16.02 -0.04
N ALA A 179 -23.81 16.73 0.00
CA ALA A 179 -24.77 16.78 -1.11
C ALA A 179 -24.20 17.38 -2.41
N SER A 180 -23.02 18.02 -2.34
CA SER A 180 -22.29 18.56 -3.49
C SER A 180 -21.24 17.60 -4.07
N THR A 181 -21.02 16.45 -3.42
CA THR A 181 -20.08 15.44 -3.92
C THR A 181 -20.59 14.89 -5.26
N LEU A 182 -19.71 14.81 -6.26
CA LEU A 182 -20.02 14.29 -7.59
C LEU A 182 -19.36 12.94 -7.89
N LEU A 183 -18.19 12.70 -7.29
CA LEU A 183 -17.35 11.54 -7.54
C LEU A 183 -16.64 11.17 -6.25
N ILE A 184 -16.63 9.87 -5.93
CA ILE A 184 -15.80 9.29 -4.88
C ILE A 184 -14.94 8.22 -5.53
N LEU A 185 -13.65 8.29 -5.24
CA LEU A 185 -12.66 7.27 -5.54
C LEU A 185 -12.22 6.72 -4.18
N ALA A 186 -12.52 5.46 -3.89
CA ALA A 186 -12.07 4.82 -2.66
C ALA A 186 -11.15 3.64 -2.99
N ASN A 187 -10.08 3.54 -2.22
CA ASN A 187 -9.13 2.46 -2.29
C ASN A 187 -8.80 2.03 -0.85
N ALA A 188 -8.83 0.72 -0.60
CA ALA A 188 -8.34 0.12 0.63
C ALA A 188 -7.51 -1.12 0.29
N ILE A 189 -6.48 -1.37 1.09
CA ILE A 189 -5.64 -2.56 0.99
C ILE A 189 -5.38 -3.11 2.37
N TYR A 190 -5.43 -4.42 2.48
CA TYR A 190 -5.03 -5.19 3.64
C TYR A 190 -3.99 -6.22 3.21
N PHE A 191 -2.93 -6.34 3.99
CA PHE A 191 -1.85 -7.29 3.78
C PHE A 191 -1.61 -8.05 5.08
N ARG A 192 -1.62 -9.38 5.00
CA ARG A 192 -1.21 -10.28 6.07
C ARG A 192 -0.33 -11.37 5.48
N GLY A 193 0.84 -11.58 6.06
CA GLY A 193 1.74 -12.64 5.61
C GLY A 193 2.49 -13.24 6.77
N TYR A 194 2.86 -14.51 6.61
CA TYR A 194 3.72 -15.22 7.55
C TYR A 194 5.19 -14.99 7.17
N TRP A 195 6.05 -14.75 8.14
CA TRP A 195 7.49 -14.74 7.88
C TRP A 195 7.94 -16.11 7.38
N TYR A 196 8.88 -16.14 6.44
CA TYR A 196 9.47 -17.40 6.02
C TYR A 196 10.22 -18.03 7.20
N ASP A 197 11.10 -17.26 7.83
CA ASP A 197 11.80 -17.66 9.05
C ASP A 197 11.10 -16.99 10.24
N HIS A 198 10.29 -17.75 10.98
CA HIS A 198 9.48 -17.23 12.08
C HIS A 198 10.33 -16.77 13.28
N PHE A 199 9.82 -15.76 13.98
CA PHE A 199 10.28 -15.40 15.33
C PHE A 199 9.73 -16.40 16.35
N LEU A 200 10.46 -16.61 17.44
CA LEU A 200 10.01 -17.47 18.53
C LEU A 200 9.20 -16.64 19.53
N PRO A 201 7.90 -16.94 19.76
CA PRO A 201 7.11 -16.20 20.75
C PRO A 201 7.75 -16.17 22.13
N ASP A 202 8.34 -17.29 22.58
CA ASP A 202 9.01 -17.41 23.88
C ASP A 202 10.29 -16.56 24.02
N MET A 203 10.85 -16.11 22.89
CA MET A 203 12.00 -15.21 22.87
C MET A 203 11.61 -13.74 22.76
N THR A 204 10.31 -13.44 22.56
CA THR A 204 9.82 -12.07 22.53
C THR A 204 9.88 -11.48 23.94
N ARG A 205 10.54 -10.33 24.08
CA ARG A 205 10.76 -9.67 25.37
C ARG A 205 10.50 -8.18 25.29
N ASP A 206 9.93 -7.63 26.35
CA ASP A 206 9.78 -6.19 26.49
C ASP A 206 11.15 -5.50 26.52
N ALA A 207 11.34 -4.53 25.63
CA ALA A 207 12.55 -3.72 25.55
C ALA A 207 12.23 -2.27 25.17
N THR A 208 13.20 -1.39 25.43
CA THR A 208 13.07 0.05 25.19
C THR A 208 13.17 0.39 23.71
N PHE A 209 12.11 0.98 23.16
CA PHE A 209 12.10 1.63 21.86
C PHE A 209 12.28 3.15 22.00
N HIS A 210 13.28 3.68 21.31
CA HIS A 210 13.63 5.10 21.38
C HIS A 210 12.88 5.86 20.28
N VAL A 211 11.79 6.54 20.64
CA VAL A 211 10.94 7.26 19.68
C VAL A 211 11.59 8.55 19.20
N SER A 212 12.17 9.31 20.14
CA SER A 212 12.90 10.55 19.86
C SER A 212 13.80 10.89 21.06
N PRO A 213 14.73 11.87 20.96
CA PRO A 213 15.55 12.27 22.10
C PRO A 213 14.70 12.60 23.33
N GLY A 214 14.86 11.82 24.41
CA GLY A 214 14.11 12.00 25.65
C GLY A 214 12.70 11.41 25.67
N HIS A 215 12.29 10.68 24.63
CA HIS A 215 11.02 9.96 24.59
C HIS A 215 11.24 8.49 24.24
N GLU A 216 10.95 7.63 25.21
CA GLU A 216 11.13 6.19 25.14
C GLU A 216 9.83 5.49 25.52
N VAL A 217 9.58 4.34 24.91
CA VAL A 217 8.44 3.47 25.22
C VAL A 217 8.92 2.03 25.34
N THR A 218 8.26 1.22 26.15
CA THR A 218 8.54 -0.22 26.24
C THR A 218 7.63 -0.96 25.25
N VAL A 219 8.22 -1.80 24.41
CA VAL A 219 7.48 -2.61 23.42
C VAL A 219 8.04 -4.03 23.35
N PRO A 220 7.24 -5.02 22.91
CA PRO A 220 7.73 -6.38 22.72
C PRO A 220 8.69 -6.46 21.52
N PHE A 221 9.97 -6.72 21.77
CA PHE A 221 10.97 -6.99 20.73
C PHE A 221 10.95 -8.47 20.39
N MET A 222 10.69 -8.77 19.12
CA MET A 222 10.74 -10.15 18.61
C MET A 222 12.20 -10.56 18.39
N GLU A 223 12.51 -11.81 18.74
CA GLU A 223 13.85 -12.38 18.57
C GLU A 223 13.77 -13.73 17.84
N GLY A 224 14.73 -13.92 16.93
CA GLY A 224 14.88 -15.11 16.10
C GLY A 224 15.88 -16.11 16.68
N LYS A 225 16.00 -17.28 16.06
CA LYS A 225 17.17 -18.14 16.26
C LYS A 225 18.35 -17.59 15.44
N ASP A 226 19.58 -17.88 15.86
CA ASP A 226 20.83 -17.47 15.19
C ASP A 226 20.93 -17.86 13.70
N LEU A 227 20.06 -18.77 13.22
CA LEU A 227 20.06 -19.30 11.86
C LEU A 227 18.90 -18.77 10.98
N HIS A 228 18.64 -17.47 11.00
CA HIS A 228 17.73 -16.79 10.05
C HIS A 228 18.33 -16.73 8.65
N ALA A 229 18.58 -17.90 8.06
CA ALA A 229 19.39 -18.09 6.86
C ALA A 229 18.87 -17.35 5.62
N ARG A 230 17.59 -16.94 5.58
CA ARG A 230 17.01 -16.18 4.46
C ARG A 230 16.83 -14.69 4.76
N MET A 231 17.06 -14.25 5.99
CA MET A 231 17.17 -12.83 6.28
C MET A 231 18.53 -12.32 5.80
N GLN A 232 18.54 -11.13 5.21
CA GLN A 232 19.76 -10.52 4.68
C GLN A 232 19.90 -9.13 5.28
N VAL A 233 21.07 -8.84 5.84
CA VAL A 233 21.42 -7.50 6.31
C VAL A 233 22.46 -6.92 5.37
N ILE A 234 22.15 -5.75 4.81
CA ILE A 234 23.05 -4.98 3.96
C ILE A 234 23.45 -3.73 4.73
N GLY A 235 24.75 -3.58 5.00
CA GLY A 235 25.28 -2.35 5.60
C GLY A 235 25.47 -1.25 4.56
N HIS A 236 25.11 -0.03 4.91
CA HIS A 236 25.42 1.17 4.16
C HIS A 236 26.10 2.19 5.09
N PRO A 237 26.85 3.17 4.55
CA PRO A 237 27.33 4.26 5.38
C PRO A 237 26.15 5.02 6.03
N GLY A 238 25.99 4.90 7.35
CA GLY A 238 24.97 5.62 8.13
C GLY A 238 23.63 4.91 8.31
N PHE A 239 23.41 3.74 7.70
CA PHE A 239 22.21 2.93 7.91
C PHE A 239 22.42 1.46 7.52
N LYS A 240 21.48 0.60 7.93
CA LYS A 240 21.42 -0.82 7.56
C LYS A 240 20.08 -1.13 6.92
N VAL A 241 20.05 -2.11 6.02
CA VAL A 241 18.83 -2.62 5.40
C VAL A 241 18.67 -4.09 5.75
N LEU A 242 17.58 -4.44 6.41
CA LEU A 242 17.21 -5.83 6.68
C LEU A 242 16.12 -6.25 5.69
N ARG A 243 16.35 -7.31 4.92
CA ARG A 243 15.35 -7.97 4.07
C ARG A 243 14.80 -9.20 4.79
N MET A 244 13.48 -9.25 4.95
CA MET A 244 12.75 -10.35 5.57
C MET A 244 11.73 -10.93 4.58
N PRO A 245 11.95 -12.12 4.01
CA PRO A 245 10.99 -12.74 3.11
C PRO A 245 9.77 -13.27 3.87
N TYR A 246 8.60 -13.16 3.25
CA TYR A 246 7.40 -13.87 3.67
C TYR A 246 7.40 -15.30 3.12
N ALA A 247 6.73 -16.22 3.81
CA ALA A 247 6.44 -17.56 3.34
C ALA A 247 5.56 -17.47 2.10
N ALA A 248 5.90 -18.22 1.05
CA ALA A 248 5.20 -18.20 -0.25
C ALA A 248 4.22 -19.39 -0.43
N GLY A 249 3.97 -20.17 0.63
CA GLY A 249 3.24 -21.43 0.54
C GLY A 249 3.88 -22.45 -0.42
N MET A 250 3.12 -23.48 -0.80
CA MET A 250 3.56 -24.53 -1.74
C MET A 250 3.45 -24.13 -3.22
N CYS A 251 2.95 -22.93 -3.53
CA CYS A 251 2.71 -22.49 -4.90
C CYS A 251 3.91 -21.70 -5.45
N GLN A 252 4.82 -22.39 -6.15
CA GLN A 252 6.00 -21.79 -6.81
C GLN A 252 5.68 -20.72 -7.89
N GLN A 253 4.40 -20.49 -8.20
CA GLN A 253 3.96 -19.47 -9.17
C GLN A 253 3.48 -18.16 -8.53
N GLN A 254 3.53 -18.02 -7.20
CA GLN A 254 3.10 -16.79 -6.53
C GLN A 254 4.21 -15.75 -6.40
N GLN A 255 3.78 -14.48 -6.38
CA GLN A 255 4.63 -13.32 -6.14
C GLN A 255 5.35 -13.47 -4.79
N SER A 256 6.67 -13.31 -4.78
CA SER A 256 7.46 -13.35 -3.54
C SER A 256 7.41 -12.00 -2.83
N PHE A 257 6.80 -11.95 -1.64
CA PHE A 257 6.80 -10.74 -0.82
C PHE A 257 8.01 -10.71 0.11
N SER A 258 8.53 -9.51 0.38
CA SER A 258 9.57 -9.30 1.40
C SER A 258 9.40 -7.93 2.04
N MET A 259 9.59 -7.86 3.35
CA MET A 259 9.69 -6.60 4.07
C MET A 259 11.15 -6.12 4.05
N TYR A 260 11.35 -4.84 3.78
CA TYR A 260 12.65 -4.19 3.89
C TYR A 260 12.60 -3.16 5.02
N ILE A 261 13.46 -3.32 6.03
CA ILE A 261 13.58 -2.41 7.16
C ILE A 261 14.86 -1.60 6.98
N TYR A 262 14.71 -0.29 6.76
CA TYR A 262 15.79 0.67 6.66
C TYR A 262 16.01 1.32 8.01
N LEU A 263 17.13 1.01 8.66
CA LEU A 263 17.44 1.45 10.01
C LEU A 263 18.67 2.37 10.01
N PRO A 264 18.52 3.69 10.28
CA PRO A 264 19.65 4.58 10.49
C PRO A 264 20.54 4.14 11.65
N ASP A 265 21.83 4.45 11.58
CA ASP A 265 22.76 4.21 12.69
C ASP A 265 22.49 5.16 13.88
N ASP A 266 22.09 6.39 13.60
CA ASP A 266 21.69 7.40 14.60
C ASP A 266 20.23 7.22 15.03
N ARG A 267 19.95 7.35 16.33
CA ARG A 267 18.59 7.18 16.91
C ARG A 267 17.56 8.16 16.34
N ASP A 268 17.99 9.34 15.93
CA ASP A 268 17.18 10.40 15.31
C ASP A 268 17.49 10.59 13.81
N GLY A 269 18.14 9.59 13.19
CA GLY A 269 18.61 9.67 11.80
C GLY A 269 17.53 9.50 10.72
N LEU A 270 16.31 9.07 11.07
CA LEU A 270 15.25 8.76 10.10
C LEU A 270 14.89 9.92 9.15
N PRO A 271 14.72 11.18 9.61
CA PRO A 271 14.43 12.30 8.72
C PRO A 271 15.55 12.60 7.71
N ARG A 272 16.80 12.29 8.06
CA ARG A 272 17.93 12.40 7.14
C ARG A 272 17.89 11.27 6.11
N LEU A 273 17.72 10.03 6.58
CA LEU A 273 17.65 8.85 5.70
C LEU A 273 16.51 8.98 4.67
N VAL A 274 15.32 9.41 5.10
CA VAL A 274 14.19 9.63 4.18
C VAL A 274 14.55 10.65 3.09
N ARG A 275 15.27 11.74 3.41
CA ARG A 275 15.72 12.73 2.41
C ARG A 275 16.76 12.17 1.44
N GLU A 276 17.68 11.35 1.94
CA GLU A 276 18.69 10.67 1.13
C GLU A 276 18.03 9.68 0.16
N LEU A 277 17.14 8.80 0.65
CA LEU A 277 16.40 7.85 -0.18
C LEU A 277 15.52 8.53 -1.25
N ASN A 278 14.97 9.70 -0.94
CA ASN A 278 14.20 10.51 -1.89
C ASN A 278 15.05 11.12 -3.02
N SER A 279 16.34 11.29 -2.78
CA SER A 279 17.25 11.91 -3.76
C SER A 279 17.74 10.89 -4.79
N GLU A 280 17.79 9.61 -4.43
CA GLU A 280 18.18 8.50 -5.31
C GLU A 280 17.26 7.28 -5.12
N PRO A 281 16.02 7.30 -5.63
CA PRO A 281 15.07 6.18 -5.47
C PRO A 281 15.62 4.84 -6.01
N ALA A 282 16.47 4.88 -7.04
CA ALA A 282 17.10 3.69 -7.61
C ALA A 282 18.08 2.98 -6.64
N ALA A 283 18.60 3.68 -5.62
CA ALA A 283 19.47 3.11 -4.61
C ALA A 283 18.74 2.08 -3.71
N LEU A 284 17.40 2.15 -3.62
CA LEU A 284 16.57 1.20 -2.88
C LEU A 284 16.62 -0.22 -3.45
N LEU A 285 16.90 -0.37 -4.75
CA LEU A 285 16.83 -1.65 -5.45
C LEU A 285 18.21 -2.33 -5.58
N HIS A 286 19.29 -1.63 -5.24
CA HIS A 286 20.66 -2.08 -5.51
C HIS A 286 21.59 -1.88 -4.29
N GLY A 287 21.32 -2.62 -3.20
CA GLY A 287 22.29 -2.80 -2.13
C GLY A 287 23.38 -3.79 -2.54
N ARG A 288 24.63 -3.35 -2.69
CA ARG A 288 25.77 -4.28 -2.76
C ARG A 288 25.98 -4.89 -1.37
N PRO A 289 26.10 -6.22 -1.22
CA PRO A 289 26.39 -6.83 0.06
C PRO A 289 27.73 -6.31 0.59
N VAL A 290 27.74 -5.88 1.85
CA VAL A 290 29.00 -5.61 2.57
C VAL A 290 29.64 -6.96 2.85
N PRO A 291 30.92 -7.20 2.50
CA PRO A 291 31.59 -8.42 2.88
C PRO A 291 31.65 -8.51 4.41
N ASP A 292 31.30 -9.67 4.96
CA ASP A 292 31.36 -9.97 6.38
C ASP A 292 32.66 -9.45 7.00
N ARG A 293 32.54 -8.59 8.01
CA ARG A 293 33.66 -8.33 8.92
C ARG A 293 33.81 -9.57 9.81
N ARG A 294 34.79 -10.39 9.46
CA ARG A 294 35.39 -11.39 10.36
C ARG A 294 35.91 -10.72 11.64
#